data_AF-A0A3D1XM74-F1
#
_entry.id   AF-A0A3D1XM74-F1
#
_cell.length_a   1.000
_cell.length_b   1.000
_cell.length_c   1.000
_cell.angle_alpha   90.00
_cell.angle_beta   90.00
_cell.angle_gamma   90.00
#
_symmetry.space_group_name_H-M   'P 1'
#
loop_
_entity.id
_entity.type
_entity.pdbx_description
1 polymer ?
#
loop_
_entity_poly.entity_id
_entity_poly.type
_entity_poly.pdbx_seq_one_letter_code
_entity_poly.pdbx_strand_id
1 'polypeptide(L)' 'LTNLDQSLLNEYGIKPGNKFQLSISSHNFLVERTSGGLIILNHIEKDNLAKAYLNKDTVKDNI' A
#
# COMPACT_ATOMS: atom_id res chain seq x y z
N LEU A 1 -2.32 18.52 2.69
CA LEU A 1 -3.36 18.93 1.73
C LEU A 1 -4.14 20.09 2.31
N THR A 2 -4.43 21.12 1.52
CA THR A 2 -5.22 22.26 2.01
C THR A 2 -6.67 21.86 2.25
N ASN A 3 -7.44 22.68 2.98
CA ASN A 3 -8.87 22.42 3.17
C ASN A 3 -9.66 22.44 1.85
N LEU A 4 -9.24 23.29 0.89
CA LEU A 4 -9.85 23.36 -0.43
C LEU A 4 -9.62 22.05 -1.21
N ASP A 5 -8.39 21.55 -1.24
CA ASP A 5 -8.05 20.29 -1.91
C ASP A 5 -8.83 19.11 -1.32
N GLN A 6 -8.96 19.08 0.02
CA GLN A 6 -9.73 18.04 0.71
C GLN A 6 -11.23 18.12 0.38
N SER A 7 -11.79 19.33 0.28
CA SER A 7 -13.19 19.54 -0.11
C SER A 7 -13.46 19.04 -1.53
N LEU A 8 -12.58 19.38 -2.48
CA LEU A 8 -12.71 18.95 -3.87
C LEU A 8 -12.66 17.42 -3.97
N LEU A 9 -11.69 16.77 -3.33
CA LEU A 9 -11.58 15.31 -3.33
C LEU A 9 -12.83 14.65 -2.74
N ASN A 10 -13.38 15.21 -1.65
CA ASN A 10 -14.60 14.70 -1.03
C ASN A 10 -15.83 14.79 -1.94
N GLU A 11 -15.94 15.84 -2.76
CA GLU A 11 -17.02 16.02 -3.75
C GLU A 11 -17.02 14.89 -4.79
N TYR A 12 -15.83 14.46 -5.22
CA TYR A 12 -15.66 13.29 -6.09
C TYR A 12 -15.70 11.94 -5.34
N GLY A 13 -16.05 11.96 -4.05
CA GLY A 13 -16.13 10.75 -3.23
C GLY A 13 -14.78 10.18 -2.81
N ILE A 14 -13.66 10.86 -3.06
CA ILE A 14 -12.30 10.45 -2.70
C ILE A 14 -12.00 10.88 -1.26
N LYS A 15 -12.32 10.00 -0.32
CA LYS A 15 -12.29 10.26 1.13
C LYS A 15 -11.14 9.52 1.80
N PRO A 16 -10.65 10.00 2.97
CA PRO A 16 -9.76 9.21 3.82
C PRO A 16 -10.35 7.81 4.09
N GLY A 17 -9.53 6.77 4.02
CA GLY A 17 -9.91 5.36 4.12
C GLY A 17 -10.28 4.70 2.79
N ASN A 18 -10.46 5.46 1.70
CA ASN A 18 -10.64 4.86 0.38
C ASN A 18 -9.36 4.17 -0.09
N LYS A 19 -9.53 3.03 -0.76
CA LYS A 19 -8.44 2.20 -1.26
C LYS A 19 -8.41 2.19 -2.77
N PHE A 20 -7.23 2.30 -3.34
CA PHE A 20 -7.00 2.37 -4.78
C PHE A 20 -5.88 1.40 -5.16
N GLN A 21 -5.94 0.88 -6.38
CA GLN A 21 -4.79 0.25 -7.00
C GLN A 21 -3.99 1.32 -7.74
N LEU A 22 -2.71 1.45 -7.43
CA LEU A 22 -1.79 2.38 -8.04
C LEU A 22 -0.65 1.62 -8.72
N SER A 23 -0.30 1.99 -9.95
CA SER A 23 0.83 1.39 -10.67
C SER A 23 1.99 2.37 -10.73
N ILE A 24 3.17 1.98 -10.23
CA ILE A 24 4.42 2.77 -10.30
C ILE A 24 5.51 1.88 -10.89
N SER A 25 6.13 2.30 -11.99
CA SER A 25 7.25 1.58 -12.63
C SER A 25 6.99 0.08 -12.78
N SER A 26 5.81 -0.30 -13.31
CA SER A 26 5.34 -1.68 -13.50
C SER A 26 4.99 -2.49 -12.25
N HIS A 27 5.09 -1.89 -11.06
CA HIS A 27 4.68 -2.50 -9.80
C HIS A 27 3.29 -1.99 -9.43
N ASN A 28 2.41 -2.90 -8.98
CA ASN A 28 1.07 -2.53 -8.54
C ASN A 28 1.05 -2.46 -7.02
N PHE A 29 0.39 -1.46 -6.47
CA PHE A 29 0.28 -1.24 -5.03
C PHE A 29 -1.18 -1.05 -4.65
N LEU A 30 -1.58 -1.62 -3.52
CA LEU A 30 -2.78 -1.19 -2.83
C LEU A 30 -2.41 0.01 -1.98
N VAL A 31 -3.02 1.16 -2.24
CA VAL A 31 -2.80 2.40 -1.48
C VAL A 31 -4.08 2.83 -0.80
N GLU A 32 -3.95 3.55 0.31
CA GLU A 32 -5.06 4.14 1.04
C GLU A 32 -4.91 5.66 1.10
N ARG A 33 -6.02 6.37 0.88
CA ARG A 33 -6.11 7.82 1.07
C ARG A 33 -6.16 8.14 2.56
N THR A 34 -5.32 9.08 3.02
CA THR A 34 -5.32 9.60 4.40
C THR A 34 -5.76 11.06 4.43
N SER A 35 -5.65 11.80 5.55
CA SER A 35 -5.80 13.26 5.50
C SER A 35 -4.58 13.94 4.85
N GLY A 36 -3.39 13.36 5.01
CA GLY A 36 -2.12 13.92 4.55
C GLY A 36 -1.72 13.56 3.11
N GLY A 37 -2.22 12.46 2.55
CA GLY A 37 -1.84 12.01 1.21
C GLY A 37 -2.30 10.59 0.91
N LEU A 38 -1.38 9.77 0.40
CA LEU A 38 -1.55 8.33 0.17
C LEU A 38 -0.53 7.56 1.01
N ILE A 39 -0.96 6.43 1.57
CA ILE A 39 -0.05 5.44 2.19
C ILE A 39 -0.08 4.15 1.38
N ILE A 40 1.06 3.47 1.27
CA ILE A 40 1.14 2.15 0.65
C ILE A 40 0.74 1.12 1.69
N LEU A 41 -0.29 0.33 1.40
CA LEU A 41 -0.71 -0.78 2.25
C LEU A 41 0.05 -2.06 1.90
N ASN A 42 0.05 -2.45 0.62
CA ASN A 42 0.66 -3.69 0.14
C ASN A 42 1.19 -3.54 -1.29
N HIS A 43 2.21 -4.34 -1.62
CA HIS A 43 2.62 -4.60 -3.00
C HIS A 43 1.74 -5.73 -3.58
N ILE A 44 1.07 -5.45 -4.70
CA ILE A 44 0.26 -6.43 -5.45
C ILE A 44 1.19 -7.06 -6.48
N GLU A 45 1.87 -8.12 -6.06
CA GLU A 45 2.64 -8.96 -6.99
C GLU A 45 1.68 -9.74 -7.87
N LYS A 46 1.89 -9.68 -9.19
CA LYS A 46 1.40 -10.77 -10.06
C LYS A 46 2.31 -11.95 -9.78
N ASP A 47 1.83 -12.91 -9.00
CA ASP A 47 2.55 -14.13 -8.61
C ASP A 47 2.90 -14.99 -9.85
N ASN A 48 3.94 -14.60 -10.57
CA ASN A 48 4.63 -15.45 -11.54
C ASN A 48 6.00 -15.92 -11.02
N LEU A 49 6.32 -15.64 -9.75
CA LEU A 49 7.55 -16.07 -9.10
C LEU A 49 7.19 -16.95 -7.90
N ALA A 50 7.71 -18.16 -7.87
CA ALA A 50 7.56 -19.06 -6.73
C ALA A 50 8.24 -18.42 -5.50
N LYS A 51 7.43 -17.97 -4.53
CA LYS A 51 7.93 -17.48 -3.23
C LYS A 51 8.37 -18.68 -2.40
N ALA A 52 9.66 -18.80 -2.13
CA ALA A 52 10.15 -19.67 -1.08
C ALA A 52 9.79 -19.06 0.27
N TYR A 53 8.87 -19.69 1.00
CA TYR A 53 8.63 -19.36 2.40
C TYR A 53 9.88 -19.75 3.20
N LEU A 54 10.72 -18.77 3.54
CA LEU A 54 11.78 -18.98 4.52
C LEU A 54 11.14 -19.06 5.90
N ASN A 55 10.97 -20.28 6.42
CA ASN A 55 10.63 -20.49 7.83
C ASN A 55 11.68 -19.79 8.69
N LYS A 56 11.27 -18.75 9.39
CA LYS A 56 12.10 -17.95 10.28
C LYS A 56 12.17 -18.57 11.68
N ASP A 57 12.14 -19.89 11.75
CA ASP A 57 12.21 -20.63 13.01
C ASP A 57 13.53 -21.37 13.10
N THR A 58 14.23 -21.09 14.20
CA THR A 58 15.43 -21.74 14.73
C THR A 58 16.76 -21.52 14.00
N VAL A 59 17.38 -20.37 14.30
CA VAL A 59 18.79 -20.41 14.70
C VAL A 59 18.85 -19.89 16.13
N LYS A 60 18.86 -20.82 17.09
CA LYS A 60 19.35 -20.52 18.45
C LYS A 60 20.86 -20.52 18.33
N ASP A 61 21.46 -19.35 18.29
CA ASP A 61 22.91 -19.21 18.48
C ASP A 61 23.23 -19.63 19.92
N ASN A 62 23.79 -20.83 20.08
CA ASN A 62 24.50 -21.20 21.29
C ASN A 62 25.95 -20.70 21.12
N ILE A 63 26.31 -19.64 21.85
CA ILE A 63 27.70 -19.29 22.18
C ILE A 63 27.95 -19.76 23.61
#